data_AF-A0A9P9DD15-F1
#
_entry.id   AF-A0A9P9DD15-F1
#
_cell.length_a   1.000
_cell.length_b   1.000
_cell.length_c   1.000
_cell.angle_alpha   90.00
_cell.angle_beta   90.00
_cell.angle_gamma   90.00
#
_symmetry.space_group_name_H-M   'P 1'
#
loop_
_entity.id
_entity.type
_entity.pdbx_description
1 polymer ?
#
loop_
_entity_poly.entity_id
_entity_poly.type
_entity_poly.pdbx_seq_one_letter_code
_entity_poly.pdbx_strand_id
1 'polypeptide(L)'
;MRTMRGSILVQILAHCCSKKGVCGYGPEICGDGCQSNCDATAMCGPYSEGGSISCGLDLCCSWGGWCGTTETHCIGPNKWAPCLKEYGKCEIIRPKTCGEGSGTSDKRMVGYYQASNFRNRACNRIYPKDIATDGYTHLYWAFATINPKSFGVEPWEEADKEHIRSFTALKGKGKNLQTWVAVGGYDFSDPNTTTHKTWSELCAGAGNRAAFIKSARSFMDEYGFQGIDLDWEYPGTAKRGGSRADIANFVSLVKEMRAAYGTKYGISLTLAPDYWYLQYFDVKGMEPYVDHFGFMAYDLHGSWDTDVKTLGSIVRGQADLREIRNNTLPLAYAGVDPGKIVFGVAWYGRGYTLSDPTCNTFGCGFAGPSKPGKCTNSAGVLSLVEIQQMIKSGEAKSRLVKEAAMKELVWEDQWVGYDDEETVEMKRRFANDNCFGGIMAWSVDFNSGAGDGDGTQAGAGSATATVAQIVSVGSATRTALLPTEDAEQGSTERLALAQGSGPVALRVDGAEVLAPTAVRVVKAAAAPARAETPTQAETREMRVTMTTIHKLKIGWAHISPGSSKS
;
A
#
# COMPACT_ATOMS: atom_id res chain seq x y z
N MET A 1 11.90 -18.08 3.21
CA MET A 1 10.88 -17.10 2.81
C MET A 1 9.64 -17.85 2.38
N ARG A 2 8.58 -17.87 3.20
CA ARG A 2 7.25 -18.11 2.63
C ARG A 2 6.90 -16.80 1.92
N THR A 3 6.65 -16.89 0.64
CA THR A 3 6.33 -15.74 -0.18
C THR A 3 5.12 -15.05 0.42
N MET A 4 5.17 -13.72 0.58
CA MET A 4 3.96 -12.93 0.75
C MET A 4 3.13 -13.14 -0.52
N ARG A 5 2.28 -14.17 -0.50
CA ARG A 5 1.09 -14.24 -1.34
C ARG A 5 0.11 -13.23 -0.76
N GLY A 6 0.51 -11.97 -0.90
CA GLY A 6 -0.21 -10.80 -0.48
C GLY A 6 -1.40 -10.61 -1.40
N SER A 7 -2.41 -11.50 -1.36
CA SER A 7 -3.69 -11.16 -1.94
C SER A 7 -4.31 -10.07 -1.07
N ILE A 8 -3.90 -8.82 -1.25
CA ILE A 8 -4.73 -7.64 -1.04
C ILE A 8 -5.82 -7.74 -2.10
N LEU A 9 -6.72 -8.69 -1.88
CA LEU A 9 -7.87 -8.91 -2.72
C LEU A 9 -8.78 -7.74 -2.37
N VAL A 10 -8.84 -6.76 -3.26
CA VAL A 10 -10.03 -5.92 -3.38
C VAL A 10 -11.17 -6.90 -3.61
N GLN A 11 -11.92 -7.20 -2.56
CA GLN A 11 -13.12 -7.99 -2.69
C GLN A 11 -14.02 -7.15 -3.59
N ILE A 12 -14.35 -7.68 -4.77
CA ILE A 12 -15.33 -7.03 -5.63
C ILE A 12 -16.57 -6.86 -4.78
N LEU A 13 -16.94 -5.61 -4.49
CA LEU A 13 -18.23 -5.32 -3.92
C LEU A 13 -19.23 -5.87 -4.93
N ALA A 14 -19.85 -6.97 -4.54
CA ALA A 14 -20.89 -7.59 -5.33
C ALA A 14 -22.04 -6.58 -5.36
N HIS A 15 -22.66 -6.39 -6.52
CA HIS A 15 -23.86 -5.59 -6.68
C HIS A 15 -24.96 -6.50 -7.16
N CYS A 16 -26.17 -6.27 -6.66
CA CYS A 16 -27.35 -6.86 -7.23
C CYS A 16 -27.47 -6.38 -8.68
N CYS A 17 -27.84 -7.27 -9.59
CA CYS A 17 -28.16 -6.91 -10.97
C CYS A 17 -29.55 -7.43 -11.33
N SER A 18 -30.41 -6.55 -11.82
CA SER A 18 -31.78 -6.88 -12.24
C SER A 18 -31.83 -7.53 -13.63
N LYS A 19 -32.97 -8.15 -13.97
CA LYS A 19 -33.26 -8.65 -15.34
C LYS A 19 -33.12 -7.60 -16.45
N LYS A 20 -33.22 -6.31 -16.10
CA LYS A 20 -33.09 -5.20 -17.05
C LYS A 20 -31.63 -4.74 -17.25
N GLY A 21 -30.67 -5.42 -16.63
CA GLY A 21 -29.24 -5.08 -16.71
C GLY A 21 -28.83 -3.89 -15.84
N VAL A 22 -29.72 -3.41 -14.97
CA VAL A 22 -29.41 -2.35 -13.99
C VAL A 22 -28.83 -2.99 -12.74
N CYS A 23 -27.65 -2.53 -12.30
CA CYS A 23 -26.98 -3.00 -11.11
C CYS A 23 -26.87 -1.91 -10.04
N GLY A 24 -26.93 -2.30 -8.77
CA GLY A 24 -26.92 -1.40 -7.62
C GLY A 24 -27.38 -2.12 -6.34
N TYR A 25 -27.89 -1.36 -5.40
CA TYR A 25 -28.37 -1.86 -4.10
C TYR A 25 -29.83 -1.48 -3.85
N GLY A 26 -30.42 -2.06 -2.81
CA GLY A 26 -31.78 -1.76 -2.39
C GLY A 26 -32.83 -2.69 -3.01
N PRO A 27 -34.07 -2.65 -2.51
CA PRO A 27 -35.09 -3.66 -2.79
C PRO A 27 -35.52 -3.70 -4.26
N GLU A 28 -35.45 -2.58 -4.98
CA GLU A 28 -35.81 -2.52 -6.41
C GLU A 28 -34.84 -3.30 -7.31
N ILE A 29 -33.58 -3.46 -6.88
CA ILE A 29 -32.53 -4.12 -7.66
C ILE A 29 -32.19 -5.49 -7.07
N CYS A 30 -32.16 -5.60 -5.75
CA CYS A 30 -31.84 -6.82 -5.00
C CYS A 30 -33.04 -7.72 -4.72
N GLY A 31 -34.26 -7.21 -4.83
CA GLY A 31 -35.48 -7.96 -4.59
C GLY A 31 -35.94 -8.79 -5.79
N ASP A 32 -37.26 -8.86 -5.97
CA ASP A 32 -37.88 -9.70 -7.02
C ASP A 32 -37.38 -9.34 -8.42
N GLY A 33 -36.79 -10.33 -9.10
CA GLY A 33 -36.22 -10.13 -10.44
C GLY A 33 -34.73 -9.76 -10.46
N CYS A 34 -34.05 -9.79 -9.31
CA CYS A 34 -32.60 -9.87 -9.27
C CYS A 34 -32.09 -11.15 -9.96
N GLN A 35 -30.92 -11.07 -10.61
CA GLN A 35 -30.30 -12.14 -11.40
C GLN A 35 -28.95 -12.59 -10.85
N SER A 36 -28.23 -11.73 -10.13
CA SER A 36 -26.92 -12.05 -9.56
C SER A 36 -26.63 -11.21 -8.33
N ASN A 37 -25.97 -11.82 -7.34
CA ASN A 37 -25.58 -11.20 -6.08
C ASN A 37 -26.74 -10.52 -5.34
N CYS A 38 -27.89 -11.19 -5.25
CA CYS A 38 -29.11 -10.58 -4.73
C CYS A 38 -29.07 -10.26 -3.24
N ASP A 39 -28.13 -10.87 -2.52
CA ASP A 39 -27.86 -10.61 -1.10
C ASP A 39 -26.74 -9.56 -0.90
N ALA A 40 -26.32 -8.88 -1.97
CA ALA A 40 -25.30 -7.86 -1.86
C ALA A 40 -25.78 -6.66 -1.04
N THR A 41 -24.91 -6.21 -0.13
CA THR A 41 -25.14 -5.03 0.71
C THR A 41 -24.21 -3.89 0.31
N ALA A 42 -24.69 -2.67 0.50
CA ALA A 42 -23.92 -1.46 0.23
C ALA A 42 -22.79 -1.27 1.26
N MET A 43 -21.77 -0.49 0.89
CA MET A 43 -20.70 -0.13 1.82
C MET A 43 -21.20 0.75 2.95
N CYS A 44 -22.16 1.62 2.64
CA CYS A 44 -22.76 2.59 3.55
C CYS A 44 -24.22 2.84 3.18
N GLY A 45 -24.95 3.51 4.06
CA GLY A 45 -26.32 3.93 3.79
C GLY A 45 -27.38 2.91 4.22
N PRO A 46 -28.65 3.16 3.88
CA PRO A 46 -29.78 2.34 4.34
C PRO A 46 -29.80 0.91 3.79
N TYR A 47 -29.00 0.65 2.74
CA TYR A 47 -28.87 -0.68 2.13
C TYR A 47 -27.58 -1.40 2.51
N SER A 48 -26.84 -0.86 3.47
CA SER A 48 -25.69 -1.54 4.05
C SER A 48 -26.15 -2.72 4.91
N GLU A 49 -25.20 -3.56 5.34
CA GLU A 49 -25.44 -4.54 6.41
C GLU A 49 -26.06 -3.83 7.64
N GLY A 50 -27.24 -4.28 8.07
CA GLY A 50 -28.00 -3.65 9.16
C GLY A 50 -28.58 -2.25 8.88
N GLY A 51 -28.38 -1.69 7.69
CA GLY A 51 -28.93 -0.39 7.24
C GLY A 51 -28.40 0.85 7.96
N SER A 52 -27.32 0.72 8.74
CA SER A 52 -26.83 1.76 9.64
C SER A 52 -25.33 2.08 9.47
N ILE A 53 -24.67 1.54 8.45
CA ILE A 53 -23.23 1.68 8.31
C ILE A 53 -22.88 3.03 7.67
N SER A 54 -22.02 3.77 8.37
CA SER A 54 -21.33 4.93 7.81
C SER A 54 -20.01 4.52 7.16
N CYS A 55 -19.53 5.32 6.22
CA CYS A 55 -18.19 5.15 5.68
C CYS A 55 -17.12 5.31 6.77
N GLY A 56 -16.16 4.40 6.81
CA GLY A 56 -14.99 4.54 7.69
C GLY A 56 -14.22 5.82 7.36
N LEU A 57 -13.47 6.36 8.33
CA LEU A 57 -12.63 7.57 8.16
C LEU A 57 -13.42 8.80 7.67
N ASP A 58 -14.72 8.86 7.94
CA ASP A 58 -15.61 9.95 7.56
C ASP A 58 -15.63 10.27 6.05
N LEU A 59 -15.42 9.27 5.17
CA LEU A 59 -15.61 9.49 3.73
C LEU A 59 -17.08 9.82 3.41
N CYS A 60 -17.30 10.34 2.22
CA CYS A 60 -18.65 10.59 1.72
C CYS A 60 -19.33 9.27 1.35
N CYS A 61 -20.60 9.13 1.78
CA CYS A 61 -21.46 8.06 1.33
C CYS A 61 -22.28 8.54 0.13
N SER A 62 -21.96 8.07 -1.06
CA SER A 62 -22.71 8.40 -2.27
C SER A 62 -24.16 7.92 -2.15
N TRP A 63 -25.05 8.51 -2.95
CA TRP A 63 -26.45 8.05 -3.05
C TRP A 63 -26.56 6.54 -3.33
N GLY A 64 -25.64 6.01 -4.12
CA GLY A 64 -25.60 4.59 -4.47
C GLY A 64 -25.02 3.69 -3.38
N GLY A 65 -24.75 4.19 -2.17
CA GLY A 65 -24.23 3.37 -1.06
C GLY A 65 -22.74 3.05 -1.15
N TRP A 66 -21.98 3.92 -1.83
CA TRP A 66 -20.52 3.78 -2.00
C TRP A 66 -19.75 4.83 -1.20
N CYS A 67 -18.65 4.40 -0.58
CA CYS A 67 -17.74 5.28 0.11
C CYS A 67 -16.67 5.84 -0.82
N GLY A 68 -16.46 7.16 -0.80
CA GLY A 68 -15.42 7.79 -1.61
C GLY A 68 -15.19 9.26 -1.31
N THR A 69 -14.21 9.85 -2.00
CA THR A 69 -13.73 11.23 -1.77
C THR A 69 -13.95 12.16 -2.96
N THR A 70 -14.55 11.67 -4.05
CA THR A 70 -14.74 12.44 -5.29
C THR A 70 -16.09 13.17 -5.29
N GLU A 71 -16.30 14.07 -6.25
CA GLU A 71 -17.57 14.78 -6.46
C GLU A 71 -18.76 13.82 -6.61
N THR A 72 -18.58 12.69 -7.31
CA THR A 72 -19.63 11.68 -7.47
C THR A 72 -20.07 11.07 -6.15
N HIS A 73 -19.19 11.06 -5.14
CA HIS A 73 -19.49 10.55 -3.81
C HIS A 73 -20.00 11.65 -2.87
N CYS A 74 -19.35 12.82 -2.86
CA CYS A 74 -19.62 13.89 -1.89
C CYS A 74 -20.74 14.85 -2.29
N ILE A 75 -20.98 15.02 -3.59
CA ILE A 75 -22.02 15.91 -4.13
C ILE A 75 -23.13 15.07 -4.75
N GLY A 76 -22.75 14.06 -5.53
CA GLY A 76 -23.67 13.22 -6.30
C GLY A 76 -23.76 13.63 -7.76
N PRO A 77 -24.17 12.74 -8.66
CA PRO A 77 -24.19 12.99 -10.11
C PRO A 77 -25.27 14.00 -10.53
N ASN A 78 -26.28 14.25 -9.69
CA ASN A 78 -27.35 15.22 -9.90
C ASN A 78 -28.13 15.46 -8.59
N LYS A 79 -29.05 16.42 -8.62
CA LYS A 79 -29.85 16.83 -7.45
C LYS A 79 -30.75 15.73 -6.84
N TRP A 80 -31.04 14.66 -7.59
CA TRP A 80 -31.92 13.57 -7.15
C TRP A 80 -31.14 12.40 -6.55
N ALA A 81 -29.82 12.38 -6.74
CA ALA A 81 -28.93 11.39 -6.18
C ALA A 81 -27.83 12.06 -5.32
N PRO A 82 -28.20 12.83 -4.28
CA PRO A 82 -27.23 13.50 -3.43
C PRO A 82 -26.50 12.52 -2.50
N CYS A 83 -25.34 12.93 -2.00
CA CYS A 83 -24.65 12.23 -0.92
C CYS A 83 -25.55 12.04 0.31
N LEU A 84 -25.43 10.88 0.97
CA LEU A 84 -26.22 10.45 2.13
C LEU A 84 -25.59 10.98 3.43
N LYS A 85 -26.04 12.16 3.88
CA LYS A 85 -25.46 12.90 5.02
C LYS A 85 -25.47 12.17 6.36
N GLU A 86 -26.39 11.23 6.56
CA GLU A 86 -26.46 10.44 7.79
C GLU A 86 -25.36 9.36 7.85
N TYR A 87 -24.68 9.09 6.73
CA TYR A 87 -23.76 7.97 6.57
C TYR A 87 -22.36 8.39 6.08
N GLY A 88 -22.13 9.69 5.93
CA GLY A 88 -20.85 10.25 5.49
C GLY A 88 -20.85 11.78 5.43
N LYS A 89 -19.68 12.37 5.26
CA LYS A 89 -19.45 13.82 5.46
C LYS A 89 -20.04 14.73 4.39
N CYS A 90 -20.27 14.20 3.18
CA CYS A 90 -20.84 14.93 2.03
C CYS A 90 -20.18 16.29 1.74
N GLU A 91 -18.87 16.34 1.94
CA GLU A 91 -18.02 17.51 1.75
C GLU A 91 -16.70 17.03 1.14
N ILE A 92 -16.19 17.76 0.15
CA ILE A 92 -14.88 17.46 -0.43
C ILE A 92 -13.80 18.07 0.45
N ILE A 93 -13.06 17.21 1.15
CA ILE A 93 -11.93 17.62 1.97
C ILE A 93 -10.64 17.59 1.15
N ARG A 94 -9.89 18.69 1.20
CA ARG A 94 -8.54 18.77 0.62
C ARG A 94 -7.50 18.61 1.73
N PRO A 95 -6.48 17.75 1.56
CA PRO A 95 -5.38 17.65 2.51
C PRO A 95 -4.69 18.99 2.71
N LYS A 96 -4.18 19.20 3.92
CA LYS A 96 -3.29 20.32 4.22
C LYS A 96 -2.00 20.17 3.41
N THR A 97 -1.52 21.27 2.84
CA THR A 97 -0.20 21.32 2.20
C THR A 97 0.83 22.07 3.04
N CYS A 98 2.07 21.60 3.04
CA CYS A 98 3.22 22.22 3.69
C CYS A 98 4.33 22.60 2.69
N GLY A 99 4.22 22.20 1.42
CA GLY A 99 5.23 22.40 0.38
C GLY A 99 6.27 21.27 0.32
N GLU A 100 6.71 20.94 -0.89
CA GLU A 100 7.64 19.82 -1.16
C GLU A 100 8.99 19.92 -0.42
N GLY A 101 9.45 21.14 -0.13
CA GLY A 101 10.71 21.43 0.57
C GLY A 101 10.57 21.67 2.08
N SER A 102 9.40 21.39 2.68
CA SER A 102 9.11 21.73 4.08
C SER A 102 9.95 21.00 5.11
N GLY A 103 10.53 19.84 4.75
CA GLY A 103 11.26 18.97 5.66
C GLY A 103 10.40 18.37 6.78
N THR A 104 9.07 18.43 6.70
CA THR A 104 8.20 17.89 7.77
C THR A 104 8.41 16.40 7.97
N SER A 105 8.70 15.68 6.89
CA SER A 105 8.90 14.23 6.92
C SER A 105 10.23 13.83 7.56
N ASP A 106 11.16 14.76 7.80
CA ASP A 106 12.50 14.46 8.32
C ASP A 106 12.53 14.19 9.83
N LYS A 107 11.41 14.47 10.51
CA LYS A 107 11.28 14.31 11.97
C LYS A 107 11.45 12.86 12.41
N ARG A 108 11.01 11.89 11.59
CA ARG A 108 11.10 10.47 11.90
C ARG A 108 11.49 9.67 10.66
N MET A 109 12.66 9.04 10.72
CA MET A 109 13.08 8.00 9.77
C MET A 109 12.97 6.65 10.48
N VAL A 110 12.02 5.82 10.07
CA VAL A 110 11.74 4.49 10.62
C VAL A 110 12.23 3.43 9.64
N GLY A 111 12.93 2.41 10.10
CA GLY A 111 13.35 1.28 9.28
C GLY A 111 12.90 -0.04 9.89
N TYR A 112 12.12 -0.83 9.15
CA TYR A 112 11.82 -2.21 9.57
C TYR A 112 13.00 -3.10 9.22
N TYR A 113 13.36 -4.00 10.12
CA TYR A 113 14.35 -5.05 9.90
C TYR A 113 13.66 -6.40 9.95
N GLN A 114 13.63 -7.10 8.81
CA GLN A 114 12.97 -8.39 8.70
C GLN A 114 13.85 -9.49 9.31
N ALA A 115 13.58 -9.87 10.56
CA ALA A 115 14.27 -10.93 11.28
C ALA A 115 14.24 -12.27 10.52
N SER A 116 13.17 -12.55 9.77
CA SER A 116 13.09 -13.76 8.95
C SER A 116 14.15 -13.81 7.83
N ASN A 117 14.69 -12.67 7.40
CA ASN A 117 15.63 -12.59 6.27
C ASN A 117 17.05 -12.99 6.66
N PHE A 118 17.52 -12.69 7.88
CA PHE A 118 18.83 -13.20 8.31
C PHE A 118 18.81 -14.73 8.48
N ARG A 119 17.65 -15.30 8.86
CA ARG A 119 17.46 -16.75 8.98
C ARG A 119 17.39 -17.46 7.63
N ASN A 120 16.59 -16.91 6.71
CA ASN A 120 16.07 -17.67 5.57
C ASN A 120 16.56 -17.23 4.19
N ARG A 121 17.21 -16.07 4.03
CA ARG A 121 17.73 -15.67 2.71
C ARG A 121 18.81 -16.63 2.24
N ALA A 122 18.91 -16.85 0.93
CA ALA A 122 19.94 -17.71 0.36
C ALA A 122 21.33 -17.03 0.36
N CYS A 123 21.36 -15.72 0.18
CA CYS A 123 22.53 -14.84 0.20
C CYS A 123 22.10 -13.42 0.62
N ASN A 124 23.01 -12.44 0.66
CA ASN A 124 22.72 -11.07 1.13
C ASN A 124 22.02 -11.04 2.51
N ARG A 125 22.46 -11.89 3.44
CA ARG A 125 21.95 -11.87 4.82
C ARG A 125 22.58 -10.69 5.54
N ILE A 126 21.74 -9.90 6.20
CA ILE A 126 22.16 -8.78 7.04
C ILE A 126 21.87 -9.21 8.47
N TYR A 127 22.90 -9.44 9.28
CA TYR A 127 22.71 -9.66 10.72
C TYR A 127 22.47 -8.32 11.42
N PRO A 128 21.88 -8.30 12.63
CA PRO A 128 21.57 -7.05 13.31
C PRO A 128 22.76 -6.09 13.41
N LYS A 129 23.94 -6.60 13.76
CA LYS A 129 25.19 -5.81 13.87
C LYS A 129 25.64 -5.16 12.55
N ASP A 130 25.18 -5.66 11.40
CA ASP A 130 25.58 -5.22 10.07
C ASP A 130 24.54 -4.28 9.44
N ILE A 131 23.45 -3.95 10.16
CA ILE A 131 22.45 -3.00 9.69
C ILE A 131 23.10 -1.61 9.56
N ALA A 132 22.90 -0.96 8.41
CA ALA A 132 23.27 0.43 8.21
C ALA A 132 22.32 1.34 9.03
N THR A 133 22.76 1.79 10.20
CA THR A 133 21.94 2.60 11.12
C THR A 133 21.91 4.09 10.78
N ASP A 134 22.81 4.55 9.91
CA ASP A 134 22.99 5.96 9.59
C ASP A 134 21.73 6.56 8.97
N GLY A 135 21.17 7.56 9.66
CA GLY A 135 19.99 8.28 9.20
C GLY A 135 18.67 7.86 9.82
N TYR A 136 18.61 6.68 10.42
CA TYR A 136 17.42 6.21 11.10
C TYR A 136 17.30 6.85 12.49
N THR A 137 16.07 7.23 12.81
CA THR A 137 15.68 7.64 14.17
C THR A 137 15.10 6.46 14.95
N HIS A 138 14.48 5.52 14.23
CA HIS A 138 13.88 4.32 14.79
C HIS A 138 14.20 3.12 13.90
N LEU A 139 14.53 1.98 14.51
CA LEU A 139 14.61 0.68 13.84
C LEU A 139 13.64 -0.30 14.51
N TYR A 140 12.84 -1.00 13.71
CA TYR A 140 11.81 -1.93 14.20
C TYR A 140 12.24 -3.37 13.92
N TRP A 141 12.27 -4.20 14.97
CA TRP A 141 12.48 -5.64 14.85
C TRP A 141 11.19 -6.29 14.36
N ALA A 142 11.17 -6.75 13.11
CA ALA A 142 10.02 -7.38 12.46
C ALA A 142 10.27 -8.89 12.30
N PHE A 143 9.67 -9.77 13.08
CA PHE A 143 8.62 -9.54 14.07
C PHE A 143 8.83 -10.36 15.35
N ALA A 144 8.19 -9.93 16.42
CA ALA A 144 7.75 -10.80 17.51
C ALA A 144 6.33 -11.32 17.22
N THR A 145 5.91 -12.39 17.90
CA THR A 145 4.59 -13.02 17.74
C THR A 145 3.73 -12.87 19.00
N ILE A 146 2.46 -13.28 18.90
CA ILE A 146 1.51 -13.31 20.01
C ILE A 146 1.02 -14.74 20.20
N ASN A 147 1.13 -15.25 21.42
CA ASN A 147 0.56 -16.54 21.78
C ASN A 147 -0.97 -16.54 21.60
N PRO A 148 -1.58 -17.43 20.80
CA PRO A 148 -3.02 -17.44 20.57
C PRO A 148 -3.86 -17.81 21.81
N LYS A 149 -3.24 -18.33 22.88
CA LYS A 149 -3.94 -18.74 24.11
C LYS A 149 -3.72 -17.77 25.26
N SER A 150 -2.48 -17.36 25.50
CA SER A 150 -2.15 -16.45 26.61
C SER A 150 -2.21 -14.98 26.22
N PHE A 151 -2.23 -14.66 24.91
CA PHE A 151 -2.06 -13.32 24.35
C PHE A 151 -0.74 -12.64 24.73
N GLY A 152 0.24 -13.42 25.21
CA GLY A 152 1.58 -12.93 25.53
C GLY A 152 2.42 -12.68 24.27
N VAL A 153 3.29 -11.67 24.33
CA VAL A 153 4.29 -11.40 23.29
C VAL A 153 5.49 -12.32 23.48
N GLU A 154 5.93 -12.97 22.41
CA GLU A 154 7.05 -13.90 22.40
C GLU A 154 7.95 -13.66 21.17
N PRO A 155 9.23 -14.06 21.20
CA PRO A 155 10.05 -14.09 20.00
C PRO A 155 9.39 -14.99 18.94
N TRP A 156 9.55 -14.68 17.66
CA TRP A 156 8.98 -15.51 16.60
C TRP A 156 9.60 -16.91 16.59
N GLU A 157 10.92 -16.99 16.75
CA GLU A 157 11.68 -18.23 16.92
C GLU A 157 12.52 -18.15 18.20
N GLU A 158 12.80 -19.28 18.84
CA GLU A 158 13.70 -19.33 20.00
C GLU A 158 15.10 -18.78 19.69
N ALA A 159 15.59 -19.02 18.47
CA ALA A 159 16.88 -18.51 17.99
C ALA A 159 16.92 -16.97 17.89
N ASP A 160 15.78 -16.28 17.88
CA ASP A 160 15.74 -14.82 17.77
C ASP A 160 16.22 -14.13 19.05
N LYS A 161 16.16 -14.78 20.21
CA LYS A 161 16.48 -14.18 21.52
C LYS A 161 17.87 -13.56 21.57
N GLU A 162 18.88 -14.24 21.01
CA GLU A 162 20.26 -13.73 20.98
C GLU A 162 20.41 -12.55 20.01
N HIS A 163 19.73 -12.61 18.86
CA HIS A 163 19.80 -11.59 17.83
C HIS A 163 19.02 -10.33 18.18
N ILE A 164 17.92 -10.45 18.93
CA ILE A 164 17.17 -9.31 19.47
C ILE A 164 18.08 -8.44 20.33
N ARG A 165 18.89 -9.03 21.22
CA ARG A 165 19.81 -8.26 22.07
C ARG A 165 20.87 -7.52 21.26
N SER A 166 21.38 -8.15 20.20
CA SER A 166 22.29 -7.52 19.24
C SER A 166 21.63 -6.32 18.53
N PHE A 167 20.36 -6.47 18.14
CA PHE A 167 19.58 -5.40 17.52
C PHE A 167 19.36 -4.22 18.47
N THR A 168 18.92 -4.45 19.69
CA THR A 168 18.67 -3.38 20.68
C THR A 168 19.96 -2.70 21.17
N ALA A 169 21.12 -3.33 20.95
CA ALA A 169 22.43 -2.74 21.24
C ALA A 169 22.90 -1.74 20.16
N LEU A 170 22.25 -1.71 18.99
CA LEU A 170 22.61 -0.82 17.90
C LEU A 170 22.58 0.65 18.33
N LYS A 171 23.49 1.43 17.72
CA LYS A 171 23.62 2.87 17.92
C LYS A 171 23.60 3.57 16.57
N GLY A 172 22.97 4.73 16.50
CA GLY A 172 23.06 5.64 15.36
C GLY A 172 24.24 6.59 15.51
N LYS A 173 24.85 7.01 14.40
CA LYS A 173 25.86 8.08 14.42
C LYS A 173 25.19 9.42 14.74
N GLY A 174 25.43 9.97 15.92
CA GLY A 174 25.04 11.33 16.28
C GLY A 174 23.54 11.57 16.53
N LYS A 175 22.69 10.53 16.56
CA LYS A 175 21.28 10.61 16.97
C LYS A 175 20.97 9.54 18.01
N ASN A 176 20.02 9.84 18.91
CA ASN A 176 19.42 8.84 19.79
C ASN A 176 18.54 7.89 18.97
N LEU A 177 19.17 6.92 18.32
CA LEU A 177 18.48 5.82 17.64
C LEU A 177 17.64 5.05 18.65
N GLN A 178 16.36 4.88 18.34
CA GLN A 178 15.48 4.00 19.09
C GLN A 178 15.33 2.64 18.40
N THR A 179 15.26 1.58 19.18
CA THR A 179 14.94 0.22 18.71
C THR A 179 13.60 -0.20 19.29
N TRP A 180 12.63 -0.52 18.44
CA TRP A 180 11.29 -0.95 18.84
C TRP A 180 11.03 -2.37 18.32
N VAL A 181 10.05 -3.05 18.89
CA VAL A 181 9.57 -4.35 18.42
C VAL A 181 8.29 -4.17 17.62
N ALA A 182 8.22 -4.73 16.41
CA ALA A 182 6.97 -4.87 15.67
C ALA A 182 6.36 -6.25 15.98
N VAL A 183 5.06 -6.29 16.21
CA VAL A 183 4.32 -7.51 16.54
C VAL A 183 3.23 -7.74 15.49
N GLY A 184 3.14 -8.95 14.94
CA GLY A 184 2.14 -9.31 13.93
C GLY A 184 2.73 -9.48 12.53
N GLY A 185 2.31 -8.63 11.59
CA GLY A 185 2.65 -8.70 10.17
C GLY A 185 1.68 -9.57 9.35
N TYR A 186 1.82 -9.52 8.03
CA TYR A 186 0.94 -10.22 7.09
C TYR A 186 0.78 -11.72 7.39
N ASP A 187 1.87 -12.48 7.51
CA ASP A 187 1.80 -13.94 7.71
C ASP A 187 1.10 -14.34 9.02
N PHE A 188 1.11 -13.46 10.03
CA PHE A 188 0.49 -13.72 11.32
C PHE A 188 -1.04 -13.89 11.21
N SER A 189 -1.67 -13.18 10.27
CA SER A 189 -3.13 -13.18 10.10
C SER A 189 -3.60 -14.09 8.96
N ASP A 190 -2.72 -14.93 8.40
CA ASP A 190 -3.09 -15.84 7.31
C ASP A 190 -4.16 -16.87 7.74
N PRO A 191 -5.14 -17.21 6.87
CA PRO A 191 -6.25 -18.12 7.21
C PRO A 191 -5.83 -19.51 7.72
N ASN A 192 -4.63 -19.96 7.36
CA ASN A 192 -4.15 -21.31 7.66
C ASN A 192 -3.16 -21.35 8.84
N THR A 193 -3.13 -20.31 9.68
CA THR A 193 -2.29 -20.25 10.88
C THR A 193 -3.12 -20.38 12.15
N THR A 194 -2.51 -20.85 13.23
CA THR A 194 -3.14 -20.87 14.56
C THR A 194 -3.36 -19.46 15.13
N THR A 195 -2.71 -18.45 14.53
CA THR A 195 -2.75 -17.05 14.94
C THR A 195 -3.80 -16.23 14.19
N HIS A 196 -4.50 -16.82 13.21
CA HIS A 196 -5.41 -16.13 12.30
C HIS A 196 -6.39 -15.17 13.01
N LYS A 197 -6.98 -15.58 14.14
CA LYS A 197 -7.96 -14.79 14.91
C LYS A 197 -7.38 -14.08 16.12
N THR A 198 -6.09 -14.27 16.41
CA THR A 198 -5.49 -13.86 17.69
C THR A 198 -5.64 -12.37 17.95
N TRP A 199 -5.45 -11.51 16.94
CA TRP A 199 -5.65 -10.07 17.10
C TRP A 199 -7.08 -9.69 17.51
N SER A 200 -8.07 -10.27 16.84
CA SER A 200 -9.48 -9.98 17.11
C SER A 200 -9.88 -10.48 18.51
N GLU A 201 -9.48 -11.70 18.85
CA GLU A 201 -9.77 -12.31 20.16
C GLU A 201 -9.04 -11.60 21.31
N LEU A 202 -7.81 -11.12 21.07
CA LEU A 202 -7.06 -10.28 22.00
C LEU A 202 -7.81 -8.97 22.26
N CYS A 203 -8.21 -8.25 21.21
CA CYS A 203 -8.83 -6.95 21.35
C CYS A 203 -10.23 -7.03 21.96
N ALA A 204 -10.97 -8.11 21.72
CA ALA A 204 -12.36 -8.28 22.15
C ALA A 204 -12.55 -8.33 23.68
N GLY A 205 -11.54 -8.76 24.45
CA GLY A 205 -11.66 -8.97 25.90
C GLY A 205 -10.73 -8.07 26.71
N ALA A 206 -11.25 -7.34 27.70
CA ALA A 206 -10.42 -6.50 28.58
C ALA A 206 -9.33 -7.31 29.32
N GLY A 207 -9.63 -8.54 29.73
CA GLY A 207 -8.63 -9.44 30.33
C GLY A 207 -7.53 -9.87 29.35
N ASN A 208 -7.88 -10.10 28.08
CA ASN A 208 -6.94 -10.49 27.03
C ASN A 208 -6.02 -9.31 26.67
N ARG A 209 -6.59 -8.11 26.53
CA ARG A 209 -5.82 -6.86 26.36
C ARG A 209 -4.86 -6.64 27.51
N ALA A 210 -5.31 -6.79 28.76
CA ALA A 210 -4.44 -6.67 29.94
C ALA A 210 -3.29 -7.69 29.95
N ALA A 211 -3.56 -8.94 29.53
CA ALA A 211 -2.52 -9.97 29.40
C ALA A 211 -1.46 -9.60 28.36
N PHE A 212 -1.88 -9.15 27.18
CA PHE A 212 -1.00 -8.65 26.13
C PHE A 212 -0.18 -7.45 26.60
N ILE A 213 -0.82 -6.41 27.16
CA ILE A 213 -0.17 -5.18 27.64
C ILE A 213 0.92 -5.51 28.66
N LYS A 214 0.61 -6.38 29.63
CA LYS A 214 1.58 -6.82 30.64
C LYS A 214 2.75 -7.56 30.00
N SER A 215 2.47 -8.51 29.10
CA SER A 215 3.50 -9.33 28.46
C SER A 215 4.38 -8.51 27.52
N ALA A 216 3.80 -7.62 26.73
CA ALA A 216 4.52 -6.73 25.82
C ALA A 216 5.46 -5.80 26.59
N ARG A 217 5.02 -5.24 27.72
CA ARG A 217 5.90 -4.48 28.62
C ARG A 217 7.06 -5.33 29.13
N SER A 218 6.79 -6.53 29.65
CA SER A 218 7.85 -7.44 30.11
C SER A 218 8.84 -7.78 29.00
N PHE A 219 8.36 -8.03 27.78
CA PHE A 219 9.20 -8.29 26.62
C PHE A 219 10.10 -7.10 26.27
N MET A 220 9.53 -5.88 26.23
CA MET A 220 10.31 -4.67 26.00
C MET A 220 11.35 -4.41 27.11
N ASP A 221 10.98 -4.62 28.38
CA ASP A 221 11.90 -4.53 29.53
C ASP A 221 13.04 -5.57 29.43
N GLU A 222 12.73 -6.82 29.08
CA GLU A 222 13.71 -7.92 29.01
C GLU A 222 14.75 -7.72 27.90
N TYR A 223 14.31 -7.26 26.73
CA TYR A 223 15.15 -7.11 25.55
C TYR A 223 15.69 -5.70 25.34
N GLY A 224 15.21 -4.70 26.08
CA GLY A 224 15.70 -3.33 26.01
C GLY A 224 15.10 -2.49 24.87
N PHE A 225 13.92 -2.87 24.38
CA PHE A 225 13.17 -2.07 23.40
C PHE A 225 12.62 -0.80 24.04
N GLN A 226 12.57 0.31 23.27
CA GLN A 226 12.00 1.58 23.73
C GLN A 226 10.59 1.86 23.20
N GLY A 227 10.02 0.93 22.45
CA GLY A 227 8.66 1.04 21.97
C GLY A 227 8.18 -0.23 21.27
N ILE A 228 6.90 -0.22 20.93
CA ILE A 228 6.20 -1.31 20.26
C ILE A 228 5.41 -0.75 19.08
N ASP A 229 5.39 -1.51 18.01
CA ASP A 229 4.63 -1.27 16.81
C ASP A 229 3.62 -2.41 16.61
N LEU A 230 2.36 -2.05 16.37
CA LEU A 230 1.26 -2.99 16.22
C LEU A 230 0.90 -3.16 14.74
N ASP A 231 1.26 -4.32 14.18
CA ASP A 231 1.09 -4.64 12.76
C ASP A 231 -0.02 -5.67 12.57
N TRP A 232 -1.26 -5.24 12.80
CA TRP A 232 -2.44 -6.05 12.55
C TRP A 232 -2.91 -5.91 11.10
N GLU A 233 -2.74 -6.98 10.32
CA GLU A 233 -3.13 -7.02 8.91
C GLU A 233 -4.28 -8.01 8.62
N TYR A 234 -5.56 -7.65 8.73
CA TYR A 234 -6.11 -6.33 9.06
C TYR A 234 -7.35 -6.50 9.94
N PRO A 235 -7.67 -5.53 10.83
CA PRO A 235 -8.89 -5.54 11.61
C PRO A 235 -10.12 -5.49 10.71
N GLY A 236 -11.29 -5.89 11.23
CA GLY A 236 -12.57 -5.64 10.57
C GLY A 236 -12.99 -6.65 9.51
N THR A 237 -12.09 -7.53 9.06
CA THR A 237 -12.37 -8.48 7.96
C THR A 237 -12.14 -9.94 8.34
N ALA A 238 -13.17 -10.77 8.15
CA ALA A 238 -13.10 -12.21 8.41
C ALA A 238 -12.03 -12.92 7.55
N LYS A 239 -11.70 -12.39 6.36
CA LYS A 239 -10.63 -12.92 5.51
C LYS A 239 -9.27 -12.90 6.19
N ARG A 240 -9.07 -11.98 7.14
CA ARG A 240 -7.85 -11.82 7.94
C ARG A 240 -8.12 -12.08 9.44
N GLY A 241 -9.18 -12.84 9.72
CA GLY A 241 -9.53 -13.28 11.07
C GLY A 241 -10.12 -12.21 11.98
N GLY A 242 -10.46 -11.04 11.40
CA GLY A 242 -11.09 -9.92 12.09
C GLY A 242 -12.61 -9.90 12.00
N SER A 243 -13.21 -8.92 12.68
CA SER A 243 -14.63 -8.61 12.72
C SER A 243 -14.83 -7.10 12.85
N ARG A 244 -15.99 -6.54 12.47
CA ARG A 244 -16.22 -5.08 12.58
C ARG A 244 -16.10 -4.53 14.01
N ALA A 245 -16.29 -5.35 15.03
CA ALA A 245 -16.09 -4.95 16.43
C ALA A 245 -14.63 -4.53 16.70
N ASP A 246 -13.69 -5.00 15.89
CA ASP A 246 -12.27 -4.65 15.97
C ASP A 246 -12.02 -3.15 15.89
N ILE A 247 -12.86 -2.38 15.17
CA ILE A 247 -12.71 -0.93 15.02
C ILE A 247 -12.65 -0.25 16.40
N ALA A 248 -13.63 -0.52 17.26
CA ALA A 248 -13.70 0.04 18.62
C ALA A 248 -12.78 -0.68 19.61
N ASN A 249 -12.59 -2.00 19.42
CA ASN A 249 -11.75 -2.80 20.30
C ASN A 249 -10.27 -2.43 20.17
N PHE A 250 -9.79 -2.07 18.98
CA PHE A 250 -8.40 -1.68 18.77
C PHE A 250 -8.09 -0.32 19.41
N VAL A 251 -9.03 0.63 19.33
CA VAL A 251 -8.97 1.90 20.09
C VAL A 251 -8.85 1.63 21.58
N SER A 252 -9.63 0.68 22.10
CA SER A 252 -9.58 0.28 23.51
C SER A 252 -8.20 -0.28 23.90
N LEU A 253 -7.60 -1.13 23.05
CA LEU A 253 -6.26 -1.66 23.26
C LEU A 253 -5.21 -0.55 23.35
N VAL A 254 -5.13 0.34 22.35
CA VAL A 254 -4.07 1.37 22.35
C VAL A 254 -4.26 2.40 23.47
N LYS A 255 -5.51 2.69 23.84
CA LYS A 255 -5.83 3.54 24.99
C LYS A 255 -5.32 2.92 26.30
N GLU A 256 -5.57 1.64 26.51
CA GLU A 256 -5.11 0.91 27.70
C GLU A 256 -3.57 0.75 27.71
N MET A 257 -2.95 0.49 26.55
CA MET A 257 -1.49 0.48 26.41
C MET A 257 -0.88 1.82 26.80
N ARG A 258 -1.40 2.95 26.27
CA ARG A 258 -0.90 4.28 26.62
C ARG A 258 -1.04 4.56 28.12
N ALA A 259 -2.16 4.20 28.72
CA ALA A 259 -2.36 4.33 30.17
C ALA A 259 -1.33 3.50 30.97
N ALA A 260 -1.01 2.28 30.52
CA ALA A 260 -0.06 1.40 31.20
C ALA A 260 1.42 1.78 31.01
N TYR A 261 1.77 2.35 29.85
CA TYR A 261 3.16 2.64 29.47
C TYR A 261 3.56 4.09 29.75
N GLY A 262 2.58 5.01 29.84
CA GLY A 262 2.84 6.44 29.96
C GLY A 262 3.72 6.94 28.82
N THR A 263 4.83 7.60 29.18
CA THR A 263 5.85 8.06 28.23
C THR A 263 7.11 7.19 28.22
N LYS A 264 7.12 6.06 28.96
CA LYS A 264 8.29 5.17 29.02
C LYS A 264 8.54 4.46 27.69
N TYR A 265 7.47 4.04 27.02
CA TYR A 265 7.53 3.35 25.73
C TYR A 265 6.78 4.11 24.66
N GLY A 266 7.36 4.12 23.46
CA GLY A 266 6.65 4.50 22.26
C GLY A 266 5.61 3.45 21.84
N ILE A 267 4.53 3.91 21.21
CA ILE A 267 3.49 3.07 20.62
C ILE A 267 3.27 3.57 19.20
N SER A 268 3.46 2.70 18.21
CA SER A 268 3.05 2.94 16.83
C SER A 268 2.12 1.84 16.34
N LEU A 269 1.56 2.11 15.17
CA LEU A 269 0.58 1.25 14.54
C LEU A 269 0.75 1.34 13.04
N THR A 270 0.76 0.20 12.36
CA THR A 270 0.86 0.16 10.91
C THR A 270 -0.52 0.14 10.28
N LEU A 271 -0.74 1.08 9.36
CA LEU A 271 -1.98 1.32 8.62
C LEU A 271 -1.91 0.67 7.25
N ALA A 272 -3.08 0.22 6.81
CA ALA A 272 -3.29 -0.39 5.50
C ALA A 272 -2.92 0.54 4.31
N PRO A 273 -2.55 -0.05 3.16
CA PRO A 273 -2.09 0.68 1.98
C PRO A 273 -3.23 1.33 1.17
N ASP A 274 -4.47 0.94 1.44
CA ASP A 274 -5.66 1.28 0.67
C ASP A 274 -6.91 1.41 1.56
N TYR A 275 -7.95 2.04 1.02
CA TYR A 275 -9.20 2.24 1.76
C TYR A 275 -9.93 0.94 2.12
N TRP A 276 -9.75 -0.13 1.34
CA TRP A 276 -10.48 -1.38 1.54
C TRP A 276 -10.18 -2.02 2.90
N TYR A 277 -8.94 -1.92 3.37
CA TYR A 277 -8.58 -2.31 4.73
C TYR A 277 -8.51 -1.12 5.69
N LEU A 278 -8.10 0.08 5.24
CA LEU A 278 -7.97 1.25 6.11
C LEU A 278 -9.31 1.68 6.74
N GLN A 279 -10.44 1.42 6.08
CA GLN A 279 -11.78 1.73 6.62
C GLN A 279 -12.08 1.07 7.97
N TYR A 280 -11.34 0.03 8.36
CA TYR A 280 -11.49 -0.67 9.64
C TYR A 280 -10.59 -0.12 10.76
N PHE A 281 -9.88 0.98 10.51
CA PHE A 281 -9.08 1.67 11.50
C PHE A 281 -9.78 2.95 11.91
N ASP A 282 -10.18 3.07 13.18
CA ASP A 282 -10.53 4.37 13.79
C ASP A 282 -9.26 5.16 14.10
N VAL A 283 -8.59 5.63 13.04
CA VAL A 283 -7.29 6.31 13.14
C VAL A 283 -7.40 7.56 14.02
N LYS A 284 -8.52 8.29 13.93
CA LYS A 284 -8.72 9.49 14.74
C LYS A 284 -8.95 9.16 16.21
N GLY A 285 -9.72 8.11 16.52
CA GLY A 285 -9.90 7.62 17.88
C GLY A 285 -8.62 7.07 18.52
N MET A 286 -7.71 6.51 17.70
CA MET A 286 -6.40 6.01 18.16
C MET A 286 -5.33 7.10 18.31
N GLU A 287 -5.43 8.20 17.55
CA GLU A 287 -4.42 9.27 17.46
C GLU A 287 -3.88 9.78 18.82
N PRO A 288 -4.69 9.99 19.86
CA PRO A 288 -4.19 10.50 21.15
C PRO A 288 -3.31 9.51 21.91
N TYR A 289 -3.35 8.22 21.55
CA TYR A 289 -2.73 7.14 22.32
C TYR A 289 -1.46 6.60 21.67
N VAL A 290 -1.21 6.92 20.39
CA VAL A 290 -0.02 6.48 19.65
C VAL A 290 0.92 7.65 19.39
N ASP A 291 2.21 7.37 19.26
CA ASP A 291 3.24 8.35 18.91
C ASP A 291 3.16 8.72 17.42
N HIS A 292 2.93 7.72 16.56
CA HIS A 292 2.74 7.88 15.12
C HIS A 292 2.09 6.63 14.48
N PHE A 293 1.67 6.79 13.23
CA PHE A 293 1.10 5.75 12.38
C PHE A 293 2.02 5.52 11.17
N GLY A 294 2.40 4.28 10.88
CA GLY A 294 3.09 3.92 9.65
C GLY A 294 2.10 3.64 8.53
N PHE A 295 2.11 4.40 7.43
CA PHE A 295 1.22 4.13 6.29
C PHE A 295 1.95 3.33 5.21
N MET A 296 1.53 2.10 4.93
CA MET A 296 2.19 1.21 3.98
C MET A 296 1.93 1.64 2.53
N ALA A 297 2.60 2.68 2.03
CA ALA A 297 2.41 3.16 0.65
C ALA A 297 3.13 2.28 -0.41
N TYR A 298 2.94 0.96 -0.33
CA TYR A 298 3.51 -0.08 -1.18
C TYR A 298 2.59 -1.31 -1.19
N ASP A 299 2.93 -2.32 -1.99
CA ASP A 299 2.11 -3.52 -2.23
C ASP A 299 0.71 -3.22 -2.80
N LEU A 300 0.54 -2.10 -3.49
CA LEU A 300 -0.73 -1.76 -4.14
C LEU A 300 -1.12 -2.77 -5.23
N HIS A 301 -0.11 -3.31 -5.91
CA HIS A 301 -0.28 -4.24 -7.03
C HIS A 301 0.77 -5.34 -7.04
N GLY A 302 0.37 -6.49 -7.57
CA GLY A 302 1.25 -7.62 -7.85
C GLY A 302 0.50 -8.70 -8.62
N SER A 303 1.11 -9.88 -8.80
CA SER A 303 0.54 -10.93 -9.66
C SER A 303 -0.82 -11.45 -9.18
N TRP A 304 -1.19 -11.19 -7.91
CA TRP A 304 -2.50 -11.50 -7.34
C TRP A 304 -3.63 -10.64 -7.92
N ASP A 305 -3.34 -9.56 -8.65
CA ASP A 305 -4.35 -8.75 -9.37
C ASP A 305 -5.22 -9.61 -10.30
N THR A 306 -4.69 -10.74 -10.79
CA THR A 306 -5.41 -11.69 -11.65
C THR A 306 -6.68 -12.25 -11.00
N ASP A 307 -6.73 -12.30 -9.66
CA ASP A 307 -7.88 -12.79 -8.91
C ASP A 307 -9.02 -11.75 -8.83
N VAL A 308 -8.72 -10.48 -9.15
CA VAL A 308 -9.67 -9.37 -9.13
C VAL A 308 -10.10 -9.05 -10.57
N LYS A 309 -11.32 -9.43 -10.94
CA LYS A 309 -11.85 -9.31 -12.31
C LYS A 309 -11.73 -7.92 -12.92
N THR A 310 -11.88 -6.86 -12.12
CA THR A 310 -11.80 -5.46 -12.59
C THR A 310 -10.36 -5.01 -12.82
N LEU A 311 -9.38 -5.65 -12.17
CA LEU A 311 -7.95 -5.37 -12.36
C LEU A 311 -7.39 -6.22 -13.50
N GLY A 312 -7.72 -7.51 -13.52
CA GLY A 312 -7.23 -8.47 -14.52
C GLY A 312 -5.71 -8.62 -14.51
N SER A 313 -5.18 -9.34 -15.49
CA SER A 313 -3.75 -9.63 -15.62
C SER A 313 -3.00 -8.51 -16.34
N ILE A 314 -3.04 -7.30 -15.78
CA ILE A 314 -2.43 -6.08 -16.35
C ILE A 314 -1.33 -5.57 -15.42
N VAL A 315 -0.15 -5.27 -15.99
CA VAL A 315 1.01 -4.74 -15.27
C VAL A 315 0.69 -3.37 -14.68
N ARG A 316 0.83 -3.27 -13.35
CA ARG A 316 0.69 -2.04 -12.54
C ARG A 316 1.85 -1.91 -11.56
N GLY A 317 2.16 -0.68 -11.18
CA GLY A 317 3.22 -0.37 -10.22
C GLY A 317 2.79 -0.61 -8.77
N GLN A 318 3.61 -1.33 -8.00
CA GLN A 318 3.29 -1.66 -6.60
C GLN A 318 3.32 -0.47 -5.64
N ALA A 319 3.95 0.63 -6.06
CA ALA A 319 4.08 1.84 -5.27
C ALA A 319 3.89 3.09 -6.17
N ASP A 320 2.88 3.07 -7.04
CA ASP A 320 2.56 4.20 -7.92
C ASP A 320 2.04 5.40 -7.12
N LEU A 321 2.77 6.52 -7.15
CA LEU A 321 2.43 7.71 -6.38
C LEU A 321 1.07 8.32 -6.72
N ARG A 322 0.55 8.07 -7.94
CA ARG A 322 -0.77 8.55 -8.36
C ARG A 322 -1.88 7.85 -7.57
N GLU A 323 -1.71 6.56 -7.28
CA GLU A 323 -2.64 5.78 -6.48
C GLU A 323 -2.46 6.03 -4.99
N ILE A 324 -1.21 6.10 -4.54
CA ILE A 324 -0.87 6.47 -3.15
C ILE A 324 -1.50 7.81 -2.76
N ARG A 325 -1.50 8.80 -3.68
CA ARG A 325 -2.17 10.09 -3.46
C ARG A 325 -3.64 9.91 -3.11
N ASN A 326 -4.35 9.01 -3.80
CA ASN A 326 -5.76 8.75 -3.51
C ASN A 326 -5.93 7.95 -2.21
N ASN A 327 -5.07 6.96 -1.96
CA ASN A 327 -5.15 6.09 -0.79
C ASN A 327 -4.81 6.79 0.54
N THR A 328 -4.13 7.94 0.48
CA THR A 328 -3.84 8.77 1.67
C THR A 328 -4.93 9.82 1.96
N LEU A 329 -5.80 10.16 1.00
CA LEU A 329 -6.92 11.10 1.21
C LEU A 329 -7.84 10.76 2.39
N PRO A 330 -8.21 9.49 2.64
CA PRO A 330 -9.04 9.11 3.79
C PRO A 330 -8.55 9.64 5.14
N LEU A 331 -7.22 9.77 5.33
CA LEU A 331 -6.64 10.28 6.57
C LEU A 331 -7.01 11.76 6.82
N ALA A 332 -7.09 12.56 5.74
CA ALA A 332 -7.54 13.94 5.83
C ALA A 332 -9.04 14.05 6.10
N TYR A 333 -9.85 13.15 5.54
CA TYR A 333 -11.30 13.09 5.80
C TYR A 333 -11.60 12.81 7.27
N ALA A 334 -10.87 11.86 7.86
CA ALA A 334 -10.92 11.52 9.29
C ALA A 334 -10.36 12.63 10.21
N GLY A 335 -9.75 13.68 9.65
CA GLY A 335 -9.18 14.78 10.42
C GLY A 335 -7.95 14.38 11.26
N VAL A 336 -7.19 13.40 10.79
CA VAL A 336 -5.94 12.97 11.44
C VAL A 336 -4.89 14.06 11.27
N ASP A 337 -4.11 14.34 12.30
CA ASP A 337 -2.94 15.22 12.21
C ASP A 337 -1.91 14.60 11.25
N PRO A 338 -1.61 15.22 10.10
CA PRO A 338 -0.64 14.67 9.16
C PRO A 338 0.75 14.49 9.80
N GLY A 339 1.11 15.26 10.83
CA GLY A 339 2.36 15.11 11.57
C GLY A 339 2.51 13.78 12.33
N LYS A 340 1.40 13.04 12.51
CA LYS A 340 1.37 11.68 13.05
C LYS A 340 1.60 10.59 12.00
N ILE A 341 1.52 10.91 10.71
CA ILE A 341 1.70 9.94 9.64
C ILE A 341 3.18 9.82 9.28
N VAL A 342 3.66 8.58 9.21
CA VAL A 342 4.99 8.20 8.75
C VAL A 342 4.80 7.44 7.45
N PHE A 343 5.26 8.03 6.34
CA PHE A 343 4.97 7.57 4.99
C PHE A 343 5.87 6.41 4.56
N GLY A 344 5.28 5.29 4.17
CA GLY A 344 5.98 4.07 3.78
C GLY A 344 6.68 4.16 2.42
N VAL A 345 7.86 3.56 2.31
CA VAL A 345 8.58 3.28 1.07
C VAL A 345 9.09 1.84 1.09
N ALA A 346 9.20 1.23 -0.10
CA ALA A 346 9.61 -0.16 -0.25
C ALA A 346 11.02 -0.26 -0.85
N TRP A 347 11.93 -0.92 -0.15
CA TRP A 347 13.26 -1.30 -0.68
C TRP A 347 13.24 -2.63 -1.43
N TYR A 348 12.13 -2.94 -2.08
CA TYR A 348 11.95 -4.11 -2.93
C TYR A 348 11.00 -3.76 -4.08
N GLY A 349 11.03 -4.57 -5.12
CA GLY A 349 10.09 -4.49 -6.24
C GLY A 349 9.10 -5.65 -6.24
N ARG A 350 7.92 -5.42 -6.83
CA ARG A 350 6.98 -6.47 -7.22
C ARG A 350 7.04 -6.65 -8.74
N GLY A 351 7.02 -7.90 -9.18
CA GLY A 351 7.24 -8.24 -10.58
C GLY A 351 6.25 -9.21 -11.20
N TYR A 352 6.22 -9.17 -12.53
CA TYR A 352 5.41 -10.01 -13.39
C TYR A 352 6.26 -10.69 -14.46
N THR A 353 5.80 -11.86 -14.91
CA THR A 353 6.19 -12.43 -16.20
C THR A 353 5.21 -11.93 -17.26
N LEU A 354 5.70 -11.17 -18.23
CA LEU A 354 4.94 -10.55 -19.33
C LEU A 354 4.36 -11.63 -20.25
N SER A 355 3.12 -11.42 -20.72
CA SER A 355 2.51 -12.30 -21.73
C SER A 355 3.11 -12.09 -23.13
N ASP A 356 3.60 -10.88 -23.39
CA ASP A 356 4.30 -10.51 -24.62
C ASP A 356 5.54 -9.69 -24.24
N PRO A 357 6.76 -10.22 -24.39
CA PRO A 357 8.00 -9.52 -24.04
C PRO A 357 8.22 -8.21 -24.79
N THR A 358 7.55 -8.01 -25.93
CA THR A 358 7.62 -6.76 -26.69
C THR A 358 6.77 -5.64 -26.05
N CYS A 359 5.76 -5.99 -25.25
CA CYS A 359 5.02 -5.07 -24.40
C CYS A 359 5.57 -5.15 -22.98
N ASN A 360 6.47 -4.24 -22.62
CA ASN A 360 7.20 -4.32 -21.36
C ASN A 360 7.03 -3.10 -20.45
N THR A 361 5.87 -2.44 -20.47
CA THR A 361 5.54 -1.26 -19.65
C THR A 361 4.20 -1.43 -18.92
N PHE A 362 3.80 -0.44 -18.13
CA PHE A 362 2.46 -0.33 -17.56
C PHE A 362 1.37 -0.57 -18.59
N GLY A 363 0.31 -1.27 -18.17
CA GLY A 363 -0.81 -1.60 -19.04
C GLY A 363 -0.59 -2.84 -19.92
N CYS A 364 0.62 -3.38 -19.99
CA CYS A 364 0.89 -4.65 -20.68
C CYS A 364 0.28 -5.84 -19.93
N GLY A 365 0.02 -6.93 -20.66
CA GLY A 365 -0.49 -8.17 -20.07
C GLY A 365 0.59 -9.00 -19.37
N PHE A 366 0.22 -9.72 -18.31
CA PHE A 366 1.11 -10.68 -17.63
C PHE A 366 0.51 -12.09 -17.51
N ALA A 367 1.37 -13.10 -17.40
CA ALA A 367 1.02 -14.51 -17.23
C ALA A 367 1.23 -15.03 -15.79
N GLY A 368 1.97 -14.30 -14.96
CA GLY A 368 2.21 -14.68 -13.57
C GLY A 368 3.20 -13.75 -12.86
N PRO A 369 3.66 -14.12 -11.65
CA PRO A 369 4.73 -13.39 -10.97
C PRO A 369 6.04 -13.44 -11.77
N SER A 370 6.92 -12.46 -11.54
CA SER A 370 8.30 -12.53 -12.07
C SER A 370 9.05 -13.72 -11.47
N LYS A 371 10.13 -14.14 -12.15
CA LYS A 371 11.09 -15.13 -11.64
C LYS A 371 11.63 -14.69 -10.27
N PRO A 372 11.88 -15.63 -9.34
CA PRO A 372 12.44 -15.31 -8.03
C PRO A 372 13.86 -14.76 -8.14
N GLY A 373 14.20 -13.78 -7.29
CA GLY A 373 15.58 -13.33 -7.13
C GLY A 373 16.50 -14.41 -6.54
N LYS A 374 17.80 -14.32 -6.82
CA LYS A 374 18.80 -15.31 -6.37
C LYS A 374 18.87 -15.43 -4.84
N CYS A 375 18.75 -14.32 -4.13
CA CYS A 375 18.89 -14.25 -2.67
C CYS A 375 17.56 -14.21 -1.94
N THR A 376 16.58 -13.45 -2.45
CA THR A 376 15.21 -13.42 -1.90
C THR A 376 14.44 -14.70 -2.18
N ASN A 377 14.75 -15.40 -3.27
CA ASN A 377 14.17 -16.69 -3.65
C ASN A 377 12.63 -16.72 -3.51
N SER A 378 11.99 -15.64 -3.95
CA SER A 378 10.54 -15.43 -3.85
C SER A 378 10.02 -14.94 -5.18
N ALA A 379 9.17 -15.74 -5.85
CA ALA A 379 8.57 -15.33 -7.12
C ALA A 379 7.78 -14.01 -6.94
N GLY A 380 7.91 -13.10 -7.91
CA GLY A 380 7.26 -11.80 -7.90
C GLY A 380 7.89 -10.76 -6.97
N VAL A 381 9.06 -11.04 -6.37
CA VAL A 381 9.76 -10.11 -5.47
C VAL A 381 11.25 -10.08 -5.80
N LEU A 382 11.83 -8.88 -5.84
CA LEU A 382 13.27 -8.66 -5.82
C LEU A 382 13.62 -7.62 -4.75
N SER A 383 14.66 -7.85 -3.96
CA SER A 383 15.21 -6.81 -3.08
C SER A 383 15.92 -5.72 -3.89
N LEU A 384 16.01 -4.49 -3.37
CA LEU A 384 16.72 -3.41 -4.05
C LEU A 384 18.18 -3.78 -4.34
N VAL A 385 18.86 -4.46 -3.41
CA VAL A 385 20.23 -4.96 -3.64
C VAL A 385 20.30 -5.90 -4.86
N GLU A 386 19.35 -6.82 -5.03
CA GLU A 386 19.33 -7.70 -6.22
C GLU A 386 19.08 -6.90 -7.49
N ILE A 387 18.16 -5.94 -7.46
CA ILE A 387 17.86 -5.07 -8.60
C ILE A 387 19.11 -4.28 -9.01
N GLN A 388 19.81 -3.68 -8.05
CA GLN A 388 21.06 -2.95 -8.29
C GLN A 388 22.16 -3.87 -8.86
N GLN A 389 22.27 -5.10 -8.38
CA GLN A 389 23.20 -6.10 -8.91
C GLN A 389 22.90 -6.45 -10.38
N MET A 390 21.63 -6.66 -10.73
CA MET A 390 21.19 -6.96 -12.10
C MET A 390 21.40 -5.79 -13.07
N ILE A 391 21.22 -4.55 -12.60
CA ILE A 391 21.53 -3.35 -13.41
C ILE A 391 23.04 -3.25 -13.64
N LYS A 392 23.84 -3.44 -12.58
CA LYS A 392 25.30 -3.32 -12.65
C LYS A 392 25.95 -4.39 -13.55
N SER A 393 25.39 -5.60 -13.58
CA SER A 393 25.87 -6.68 -14.45
C SER A 393 25.45 -6.51 -15.92
N GLY A 394 24.51 -5.60 -16.21
CA GLY A 394 23.92 -5.43 -17.54
C GLY A 394 22.84 -6.46 -17.88
N GLU A 395 22.43 -7.31 -16.92
CA GLU A 395 21.37 -8.31 -17.09
C GLU A 395 20.00 -7.68 -17.31
N ALA A 396 19.73 -6.57 -16.62
CA ALA A 396 18.44 -5.88 -16.69
C ALA A 396 18.58 -4.39 -16.97
N LYS A 397 17.57 -3.81 -17.63
CA LYS A 397 17.50 -2.39 -17.93
C LYS A 397 16.48 -1.72 -17.04
N SER A 398 16.82 -0.55 -16.52
CA SER A 398 15.89 0.25 -15.74
C SER A 398 15.56 1.59 -16.41
N ARG A 399 14.32 2.05 -16.21
CA ARG A 399 13.83 3.36 -16.62
C ARG A 399 12.92 3.98 -15.57
N LEU A 400 12.98 5.30 -15.45
CA LEU A 400 12.10 6.09 -14.59
C LEU A 400 10.73 6.29 -15.25
N VAL A 401 9.67 6.04 -14.48
CA VAL A 401 8.30 6.46 -14.80
C VAL A 401 7.96 7.63 -13.90
N LYS A 402 8.20 8.84 -14.43
CA LYS A 402 8.21 10.08 -13.64
C LYS A 402 6.86 10.35 -12.98
N GLU A 403 5.76 10.11 -13.68
CA GLU A 403 4.40 10.38 -13.19
C GLU A 403 4.01 9.46 -12.03
N ALA A 404 4.56 8.24 -12.00
CA ALA A 404 4.35 7.28 -10.93
C ALA A 404 5.36 7.43 -9.78
N ALA A 405 6.40 8.26 -9.95
CA ALA A 405 7.56 8.32 -9.06
C ALA A 405 8.08 6.91 -8.70
N MET A 406 8.32 6.10 -9.73
CA MET A 406 8.73 4.70 -9.61
C MET A 406 9.62 4.33 -10.81
N LYS A 407 10.41 3.25 -10.70
CA LYS A 407 11.17 2.69 -11.80
C LYS A 407 10.63 1.35 -12.25
N GLU A 408 10.81 1.09 -13.54
CA GLU A 408 10.57 -0.22 -14.16
C GLU A 408 11.93 -0.86 -14.42
N LEU A 409 12.06 -2.14 -14.07
CA LEU A 409 13.19 -3.00 -14.40
C LEU A 409 12.69 -4.07 -15.37
N VAL A 410 13.38 -4.27 -16.50
CA VAL A 410 12.98 -5.21 -17.54
C VAL A 410 14.18 -6.03 -18.01
N TRP A 411 13.97 -7.34 -18.15
CA TRP A 411 14.90 -8.31 -18.77
C TRP A 411 14.09 -9.46 -19.34
N GLU A 412 14.47 -10.00 -20.50
CA GLU A 412 13.71 -11.07 -21.17
C GLU A 412 12.19 -10.78 -21.23
N ASP A 413 11.38 -11.67 -20.65
CA ASP A 413 9.93 -11.59 -20.48
C ASP A 413 9.52 -11.12 -19.07
N GLN A 414 10.43 -10.48 -18.34
CA GLN A 414 10.24 -10.12 -16.94
C GLN A 414 10.14 -8.60 -16.78
N TRP A 415 9.29 -8.19 -15.86
CA TRP A 415 9.10 -6.79 -15.47
C TRP A 415 9.01 -6.69 -13.95
N VAL A 416 9.66 -5.70 -13.36
CA VAL A 416 9.57 -5.38 -11.92
C VAL A 416 9.41 -3.87 -11.73
N GLY A 417 8.41 -3.48 -10.95
CA GLY A 417 8.19 -2.11 -10.50
C GLY A 417 8.81 -1.92 -9.12
N TYR A 418 9.69 -0.94 -8.97
CA TYR A 418 10.47 -0.75 -7.76
C TYR A 418 10.81 0.71 -7.49
N ASP A 419 11.26 0.98 -6.26
CA ASP A 419 11.83 2.25 -5.85
C ASP A 419 13.33 2.14 -5.64
N ASP A 420 14.03 3.23 -5.95
CA ASP A 420 15.42 3.47 -5.55
C ASP A 420 15.53 4.85 -4.88
N GLU A 421 16.75 5.29 -4.60
CA GLU A 421 17.01 6.56 -3.94
C GLU A 421 16.42 7.76 -4.70
N GLU A 422 16.38 7.72 -6.04
CA GLU A 422 15.81 8.79 -6.86
C GLU A 422 14.30 8.90 -6.64
N THR A 423 13.58 7.78 -6.70
CA THR A 423 12.12 7.78 -6.56
C THR A 423 11.67 7.95 -5.12
N VAL A 424 12.45 7.47 -4.14
CA VAL A 424 12.20 7.74 -2.72
C VAL A 424 12.33 9.23 -2.42
N GLU A 425 13.26 9.95 -3.03
CA GLU A 425 13.34 11.41 -2.86
C GLU A 425 12.11 12.12 -3.48
N MET A 426 11.62 11.67 -4.64
CA MET A 426 10.37 12.17 -5.21
C MET A 426 9.17 11.94 -4.26
N LYS A 427 9.10 10.76 -3.63
CA LYS A 427 8.06 10.42 -2.65
C LYS A 427 8.21 11.18 -1.34
N ARG A 428 9.43 11.47 -0.91
CA ARG A 428 9.70 12.32 0.26
C ARG A 428 9.21 13.75 0.05
N ARG A 429 9.35 14.30 -1.16
CA ARG A 429 8.73 15.59 -1.52
C ARG A 429 7.22 15.56 -1.43
N PHE A 430 6.58 14.48 -1.90
CA PHE A 430 5.15 14.27 -1.70
C PHE A 430 4.78 14.20 -0.19
N ALA A 431 5.57 13.49 0.62
CA ALA A 431 5.34 13.41 2.07
C ALA A 431 5.48 14.78 2.75
N ASN A 432 6.50 15.56 2.39
CA ASN A 432 6.70 16.94 2.84
C ASN A 432 5.55 17.85 2.43
N ASP A 433 5.07 17.72 1.19
CA ASP A 433 3.95 18.51 0.70
C ASP A 433 2.68 18.19 1.47
N ASN A 434 2.45 16.93 1.86
CA ASN A 434 1.29 16.51 2.67
C ASN A 434 1.48 16.69 4.19
N CYS A 435 2.51 17.42 4.61
CA CYS A 435 2.82 17.67 6.03
C CYS A 435 3.09 16.41 6.86
N PHE A 436 3.43 15.27 6.23
CA PHE A 436 3.70 14.03 6.95
C PHE A 436 4.91 14.18 7.85
N GLY A 437 4.86 13.51 9.00
CA GLY A 437 5.85 13.64 10.08
C GLY A 437 6.96 12.61 10.06
N GLY A 438 7.06 11.80 9.00
CA GLY A 438 8.07 10.77 8.90
C GLY A 438 8.10 10.05 7.55
N ILE A 439 9.18 9.28 7.34
CA ILE A 439 9.33 8.24 6.33
C ILE A 439 9.60 6.91 7.03
N MET A 440 8.98 5.84 6.54
CA MET A 440 9.16 4.47 7.01
C MET A 440 9.61 3.58 5.86
N ALA A 441 10.64 2.76 6.07
CA ALA A 441 11.20 1.90 5.05
C ALA A 441 10.97 0.42 5.35
N TRP A 442 10.34 -0.28 4.41
CA TRP A 442 10.23 -1.73 4.38
C TRP A 442 11.13 -2.30 3.27
N SER A 443 12.27 -2.94 3.57
CA SER A 443 12.93 -3.06 4.87
C SER A 443 14.42 -2.74 4.74
N VAL A 444 15.06 -2.38 5.83
CA VAL A 444 16.46 -1.90 5.84
C VAL A 444 17.44 -2.98 5.38
N ASP A 445 17.15 -4.25 5.62
CA ASP A 445 17.97 -5.39 5.18
C ASP A 445 17.91 -5.67 3.67
N PHE A 446 16.98 -5.03 2.94
CA PHE A 446 16.98 -5.00 1.48
C PHE A 446 17.79 -3.83 0.88
N ASN A 447 18.32 -2.92 1.71
CA ASN A 447 19.14 -1.77 1.28
C ASN A 447 20.45 -1.59 2.08
N SER A 448 20.79 -2.51 3.01
CA SER A 448 22.01 -2.40 3.85
C SER A 448 23.29 -2.89 3.15
N GLY A 449 23.27 -3.08 1.83
CA GLY A 449 24.42 -3.52 1.03
C GLY A 449 24.54 -5.04 0.86
N ALA A 450 25.70 -5.48 0.34
CA ALA A 450 26.02 -6.90 0.15
C ALA A 450 26.37 -7.54 1.50
N GLY A 451 25.46 -8.35 2.02
CA GLY A 451 25.64 -9.08 3.27
C GLY A 451 26.73 -10.16 3.21
N ASP A 452 26.83 -11.00 4.23
CA ASP A 452 27.90 -12.01 4.38
C ASP A 452 27.80 -13.22 3.41
N GLY A 453 26.82 -13.23 2.51
CA GLY A 453 26.57 -14.31 1.54
C GLY A 453 27.33 -14.21 0.20
N ASP A 454 28.09 -13.14 -0.04
CA ASP A 454 28.72 -12.88 -1.36
C ASP A 454 30.19 -13.35 -1.46
N GLY A 455 30.68 -14.17 -0.52
CA GLY A 455 31.98 -14.83 -0.64
C GLY A 455 33.21 -13.92 -0.58
N THR A 456 33.04 -12.62 -0.30
CA THR A 456 34.13 -11.69 -0.01
C THR A 456 33.87 -11.01 1.34
N GLN A 457 34.48 -11.55 2.40
CA GLN A 457 34.82 -10.71 3.54
C GLN A 457 35.91 -9.72 3.14
N ALA A 458 35.89 -8.57 3.82
CA ALA A 458 36.76 -7.40 3.70
C ALA A 458 36.36 -6.39 2.61
N GLY A 459 35.60 -5.38 3.04
CA GLY A 459 35.39 -4.16 2.25
C GLY A 459 34.35 -3.23 2.86
N ALA A 460 34.70 -2.56 3.96
CA ALA A 460 34.11 -1.26 4.23
C ALA A 460 34.42 -0.36 3.00
N GLY A 461 33.40 -0.10 2.18
CA GLY A 461 33.49 0.70 0.96
C GLY A 461 32.11 0.80 0.32
N SER A 462 31.25 1.68 0.84
CA SER A 462 31.00 3.00 0.24
C SER A 462 30.22 2.93 -1.08
N ALA A 463 28.89 2.94 -0.99
CA ALA A 463 27.99 3.95 -1.59
C ALA A 463 26.57 3.38 -1.74
N THR A 464 25.86 3.15 -0.64
CA THR A 464 24.39 3.23 -0.66
C THR A 464 24.04 4.49 0.11
N ALA A 465 23.44 5.45 -0.59
CA ALA A 465 22.94 6.64 0.07
C ALA A 465 21.82 6.19 0.99
N THR A 466 22.06 6.18 2.31
CA THR A 466 20.96 6.05 3.26
C THR A 466 19.99 7.21 3.02
N VAL A 467 18.72 7.04 3.40
CA VAL A 467 17.70 8.11 3.32
C VAL A 467 18.23 9.44 3.89
N ALA A 468 19.14 9.39 4.88
CA ALA A 468 19.81 10.58 5.42
C ALA A 468 20.99 11.14 4.61
N GLN A 469 21.70 10.34 3.80
CA GLN A 469 22.66 10.93 2.85
C GLN A 469 21.93 11.74 1.78
N ILE A 470 20.71 11.34 1.41
CA ILE A 470 19.82 12.12 0.53
C ILE A 470 19.36 13.43 1.22
N VAL A 471 19.11 13.41 2.54
CA VAL A 471 18.80 14.61 3.35
C VAL A 471 19.94 15.65 3.28
N SER A 472 21.20 15.22 3.26
CA SER A 472 22.35 16.13 3.20
C SER A 472 22.53 16.79 1.83
N VAL A 473 22.29 16.06 0.73
CA VAL A 473 22.49 16.57 -0.63
C VAL A 473 21.37 17.53 -1.04
N GLY A 474 20.14 17.34 -0.55
CA GLY A 474 19.00 18.23 -0.84
C GLY A 474 18.98 19.57 -0.10
N SER A 475 19.76 19.72 0.99
CA SER A 475 19.84 20.97 1.77
C SER A 475 20.92 21.95 1.27
N ALA A 476 21.81 21.50 0.38
CA ALA A 476 22.78 22.36 -0.28
C ALA A 476 22.08 23.23 -1.33
N THR A 477 21.44 24.29 -0.86
CA THR A 477 21.06 25.44 -1.69
C THR A 477 22.33 25.88 -2.43
N ARG A 478 22.26 25.97 -3.77
CA ARG A 478 23.33 26.58 -4.57
C ARG A 478 23.52 28.02 -4.08
N THR A 479 24.48 28.23 -3.18
CA THR A 479 25.09 29.55 -3.02
C THR A 479 25.84 29.80 -4.30
N ALA A 480 25.26 30.62 -5.17
CA ALA A 480 25.99 31.18 -6.30
C ALA A 480 27.22 31.89 -5.74
N LEU A 481 28.39 31.32 -6.03
CA LEU A 481 29.67 32.00 -5.89
C LEU A 481 29.64 33.20 -6.83
N LEU A 482 29.36 34.39 -6.29
CA LEU A 482 29.77 35.64 -6.91
C LEU A 482 31.17 35.96 -6.41
N PRO A 483 32.11 36.33 -7.29
CA PRO A 483 33.47 36.65 -6.90
C PRO A 483 33.49 38.00 -6.15
N THR A 484 34.34 38.05 -5.13
CA THR A 484 34.70 39.22 -4.35
C THR A 484 35.64 40.11 -5.14
N GLU A 485 35.30 41.39 -5.31
CA GLU A 485 36.29 42.46 -5.50
C GLU A 485 35.95 43.64 -4.58
N ASP A 486 37.01 44.16 -3.97
CA ASP A 486 37.04 45.21 -2.96
C ASP A 486 36.77 46.62 -3.53
N ALA A 487 36.21 47.46 -2.65
CA ALA A 487 36.30 48.91 -2.48
C ALA A 487 36.79 49.82 -3.65
N GLU A 488 36.02 50.88 -3.97
CA GLU A 488 36.37 52.27 -3.62
C GLU A 488 35.29 53.32 -3.99
N GLN A 489 35.51 54.51 -3.42
CA GLN A 489 34.74 55.75 -3.30
C GLN A 489 34.12 56.36 -4.58
N GLY A 490 33.08 57.19 -4.40
CA GLY A 490 33.02 58.49 -5.11
C GLY A 490 31.72 58.88 -5.81
N SER A 491 31.07 59.91 -5.24
CA SER A 491 30.35 61.01 -5.91
C SER A 491 29.05 60.80 -6.72
N THR A 492 28.18 61.80 -6.50
CA THR A 492 26.93 62.20 -7.14
C THR A 492 26.94 62.28 -8.67
N GLU A 493 25.84 61.89 -9.33
CA GLU A 493 25.14 62.73 -10.34
C GLU A 493 23.76 62.18 -10.76
N ARG A 494 22.99 63.04 -11.42
CA ARG A 494 21.55 63.05 -11.69
C ARG A 494 21.21 62.64 -13.15
N LEU A 495 19.94 62.26 -13.38
CA LEU A 495 19.19 62.12 -14.65
C LEU A 495 19.63 60.94 -15.56
N ALA A 496 18.77 60.20 -16.28
CA ALA A 496 17.59 60.62 -17.03
C ALA A 496 16.54 59.49 -17.22
N LEU A 497 15.30 59.90 -17.50
CA LEU A 497 14.22 59.09 -18.04
C LEU A 497 14.54 58.55 -19.45
N ALA A 498 14.12 57.32 -19.73
CA ALA A 498 13.73 56.91 -21.06
C ALA A 498 12.57 55.91 -20.99
N GLN A 499 11.41 56.35 -21.49
CA GLN A 499 10.23 55.54 -21.76
C GLN A 499 10.50 54.64 -22.97
N GLY A 500 10.01 53.40 -22.94
CA GLY A 500 10.10 52.44 -24.05
C GLY A 500 9.00 51.39 -23.97
N SER A 501 7.88 51.71 -24.59
CA SER A 501 6.66 50.92 -24.79
C SER A 501 6.84 49.72 -25.73
N GLY A 502 6.27 48.56 -25.38
CA GLY A 502 6.10 47.40 -26.28
C GLY A 502 5.55 46.15 -25.55
N PRO A 503 4.68 45.34 -26.17
CA PRO A 503 3.59 44.64 -25.48
C PRO A 503 3.98 43.32 -24.80
N VAL A 504 3.35 43.07 -23.66
CA VAL A 504 3.30 41.79 -22.95
C VAL A 504 2.44 40.82 -23.75
N ALA A 505 3.05 39.76 -24.29
CA ALA A 505 2.34 38.60 -24.80
C ALA A 505 2.10 37.60 -23.66
N LEU A 506 0.88 37.59 -23.14
CA LEU A 506 0.36 36.47 -22.37
C LEU A 506 0.23 35.25 -23.29
N ARG A 507 1.11 34.26 -23.12
CA ARG A 507 0.84 32.89 -23.57
C ARG A 507 0.09 32.15 -22.48
N VAL A 508 -1.17 31.87 -22.77
CA VAL A 508 -1.97 30.86 -22.09
C VAL A 508 -1.89 29.62 -22.97
N ASP A 509 -1.01 28.68 -22.64
CA ASP A 509 -1.07 27.34 -23.22
C ASP A 509 -1.99 26.50 -22.32
N GLY A 510 -3.22 26.32 -22.81
CA GLY A 510 -4.20 25.42 -22.22
C GLY A 510 -3.79 23.97 -22.43
N ALA A 511 -3.60 23.25 -21.34
CA ALA A 511 -3.61 21.78 -21.35
C ALA A 511 -5.06 21.31 -21.21
N GLU A 512 -5.61 20.78 -22.30
CA GLU A 512 -6.82 19.94 -22.23
C GLU A 512 -6.53 18.71 -21.37
N VAL A 513 -7.23 18.63 -20.24
CA VAL A 513 -7.28 17.45 -19.39
C VAL A 513 -8.19 16.43 -20.06
N LEU A 514 -7.62 15.32 -20.53
CA LEU A 514 -8.37 14.17 -21.01
C LEU A 514 -9.11 13.51 -19.84
N ALA A 515 -10.42 13.68 -19.79
CA ALA A 515 -11.33 12.90 -18.95
C ALA A 515 -11.49 11.46 -19.52
N PRO A 516 -11.73 10.44 -18.68
CA PRO A 516 -11.92 9.07 -19.15
C PRO A 516 -13.23 8.93 -19.93
N THR A 517 -13.13 8.21 -21.04
CA THR A 517 -14.13 7.99 -22.07
C THR A 517 -15.47 7.48 -21.52
N ALA A 518 -16.50 8.30 -21.63
CA ALA A 518 -17.89 7.88 -21.50
C ALA A 518 -18.31 7.04 -22.73
N VAL A 519 -19.04 5.95 -22.46
CA VAL A 519 -19.69 5.08 -23.45
C VAL A 519 -20.56 5.92 -24.39
N ARG A 520 -20.20 6.00 -25.67
CA ARG A 520 -21.04 6.60 -26.72
C ARG A 520 -22.14 5.62 -27.12
N VAL A 521 -23.37 5.93 -26.73
CA VAL A 521 -24.58 5.40 -27.38
C VAL A 521 -24.72 6.07 -28.74
N VAL A 522 -24.56 5.30 -29.82
CA VAL A 522 -24.79 5.80 -31.18
C VAL A 522 -26.29 5.94 -31.40
N LYS A 523 -26.75 7.18 -31.50
CA LYS A 523 -28.10 7.57 -31.89
C LYS A 523 -28.21 7.43 -33.41
N ALA A 524 -28.91 6.40 -33.90
CA ALA A 524 -29.19 6.26 -35.32
C ALA A 524 -30.15 7.37 -35.79
N ALA A 525 -29.74 8.09 -36.82
CA ALA A 525 -30.53 9.14 -37.46
C ALA A 525 -31.68 8.53 -38.27
N ALA A 526 -32.87 9.09 -38.09
CA ALA A 526 -34.07 8.77 -38.86
C ALA A 526 -34.05 9.45 -40.24
N ALA A 527 -34.44 8.71 -41.27
CA ALA A 527 -34.88 9.21 -42.57
C ALA A 527 -36.05 8.32 -43.07
N PRO A 528 -36.95 8.84 -43.93
CA PRO A 528 -38.39 8.71 -43.74
C PRO A 528 -39.03 7.47 -44.38
N ALA A 529 -40.19 7.13 -43.83
CA ALA A 529 -41.08 6.07 -44.28
C ALA A 529 -41.60 6.30 -45.71
N ARG A 530 -41.58 5.24 -46.52
CA ARG A 530 -42.49 5.07 -47.66
C ARG A 530 -43.00 3.63 -47.65
N ALA A 531 -44.32 3.52 -47.70
CA ALA A 531 -45.07 2.27 -47.63
C ALA A 531 -44.99 1.49 -48.95
N GLU A 532 -44.88 0.16 -48.86
CA GLU A 532 -45.42 -0.78 -49.84
C GLU A 532 -45.58 -2.19 -49.21
N THR A 533 -46.67 -2.85 -49.61
CA THR A 533 -47.32 -4.05 -49.05
C THR A 533 -46.66 -5.40 -49.44
N PRO A 534 -47.08 -6.55 -48.84
CA PRO A 534 -46.29 -7.78 -48.76
C PRO A 534 -46.57 -8.79 -49.89
N THR A 535 -45.58 -9.60 -50.23
CA THR A 535 -45.77 -10.84 -51.02
C THR A 535 -44.95 -12.01 -50.46
N GLN A 536 -45.57 -13.19 -50.59
CA GLN A 536 -45.29 -14.47 -49.96
C GLN A 536 -44.01 -15.18 -50.43
N ALA A 537 -43.54 -16.05 -49.51
CA ALA A 537 -42.98 -17.40 -49.69
C ALA A 537 -41.83 -17.64 -50.67
N GLU A 538 -40.72 -18.19 -50.14
CA GLU A 538 -40.31 -19.56 -50.48
C GLU A 538 -39.23 -20.09 -49.50
N THR A 539 -39.48 -21.32 -49.04
CA THR A 539 -38.60 -22.17 -48.23
C THR A 539 -37.44 -22.74 -49.06
N ARG A 540 -36.22 -22.71 -48.51
CA ARG A 540 -35.17 -23.72 -48.80
C ARG A 540 -34.25 -23.94 -47.60
N GLU A 541 -34.28 -25.16 -47.09
CA GLU A 541 -33.26 -25.73 -46.19
C GLU A 541 -31.96 -26.01 -46.97
N MET A 542 -30.80 -25.84 -46.32
CA MET A 542 -29.83 -26.94 -46.14
C MET A 542 -28.61 -26.55 -45.27
N ARG A 543 -28.43 -27.36 -44.21
CA ARG A 543 -27.20 -27.91 -43.60
C ARG A 543 -26.16 -26.96 -42.96
N VAL A 544 -26.13 -27.01 -41.63
CA VAL A 544 -24.91 -26.84 -40.81
C VAL A 544 -24.31 -28.22 -40.56
N THR A 545 -23.07 -28.43 -40.98
CA THR A 545 -22.25 -29.60 -40.65
C THR A 545 -21.54 -29.36 -39.33
N MET A 546 -21.84 -30.14 -38.30
CA MET A 546 -21.03 -30.24 -37.08
C MET A 546 -19.96 -31.32 -37.28
N THR A 547 -18.70 -31.00 -36.98
CA THR A 547 -17.63 -31.99 -36.87
C THR A 547 -17.14 -32.05 -35.42
N THR A 548 -17.31 -33.24 -34.84
CA THR A 548 -16.88 -33.68 -33.51
C THR A 548 -15.40 -34.06 -33.51
N ILE A 549 -14.65 -33.70 -32.47
CA ILE A 549 -13.35 -34.34 -32.13
C ILE A 549 -13.41 -34.89 -30.70
N HIS A 550 -12.76 -36.05 -30.53
CA HIS A 550 -12.97 -37.10 -29.53
C HIS A 550 -12.57 -36.83 -28.08
N LYS A 551 -13.29 -37.52 -27.18
CA LYS A 551 -13.02 -37.77 -25.76
C LYS A 551 -11.88 -38.79 -25.57
N LEU A 552 -10.98 -38.52 -24.63
CA LEU A 552 -10.12 -39.52 -23.98
C LEU A 552 -10.76 -39.99 -22.67
N LYS A 553 -10.85 -41.33 -22.51
CA LYS A 553 -11.30 -42.03 -21.29
C LYS A 553 -10.13 -42.20 -20.32
N ILE A 554 -10.34 -41.92 -19.04
CA ILE A 554 -9.55 -42.50 -17.94
C ILE A 554 -10.54 -43.11 -16.95
N GLY A 555 -10.37 -44.41 -16.71
CA GLY A 555 -11.22 -45.23 -15.85
C GLY A 555 -10.88 -45.08 -14.36
N TRP A 556 -11.93 -45.19 -13.54
CA TRP A 556 -11.86 -45.24 -12.09
C TRP A 556 -11.71 -46.69 -11.63
N ALA A 557 -10.82 -46.93 -10.66
CA ALA A 557 -10.77 -48.16 -9.87
C ALA A 557 -10.96 -47.82 -8.39
N HIS A 558 -12.00 -48.43 -7.81
CA HIS A 558 -12.32 -48.44 -6.39
C HIS A 558 -11.31 -49.26 -5.59
N ILE A 559 -10.91 -48.78 -4.41
CA ILE A 559 -10.40 -49.61 -3.31
C ILE A 559 -11.04 -49.12 -2.01
N SER A 560 -11.69 -50.06 -1.31
CA SER A 560 -12.25 -49.92 0.05
C SER A 560 -11.25 -50.44 1.11
N PRO A 561 -11.43 -50.14 2.40
CA PRO A 561 -10.39 -50.28 3.44
C PRO A 561 -10.39 -51.65 4.12
N GLY A 562 -9.22 -52.07 4.60
CA GLY A 562 -9.02 -53.30 5.38
C GLY A 562 -7.99 -53.10 6.50
N SER A 563 -8.26 -53.68 7.66
CA SER A 563 -7.73 -53.44 9.00
C SER A 563 -6.54 -54.31 9.43
N SER A 564 -5.66 -53.72 10.25
CA SER A 564 -5.00 -54.25 11.48
C SER A 564 -3.98 -55.42 11.48
N LYS A 565 -2.99 -55.22 12.39
CA LYS A 565 -2.08 -56.17 13.09
C LYS A 565 -0.87 -56.70 12.30
N SER A 566 0.34 -56.30 12.72
CA SER A 566 1.17 -56.90 13.78
C SER A 566 2.32 -55.96 14.13
#